data_AF-A0A2M9BMH3-F1
#
_entry.id   AF-A0A2M9BMH3-F1
#
_cell.length_a   1.000
_cell.length_b   1.000
_cell.length_c   1.000
_cell.angle_alpha   90.00
_cell.angle_beta   90.00
_cell.angle_gamma   90.00
#
_symmetry.space_group_name_H-M   'P 1'
#
loop_
_entity.id
_entity.type
_entity.pdbx_description
1 polymer ?
#
loop_
_entity_poly.entity_id
_entity_poly.type
_entity_poly.pdbx_seq_one_letter_code
_entity_poly.pdbx_strand_id
1 'polypeptide(L)'
;MLAPLSASGYSVLTHQANIDSTWKRCLAPLLQRRYPGATDEQLLEAKAYAYGGSIIQDMGFYPFGSVLFTNLTHYVRSGDFVRNLLDEAKDRNEYAFALGALGHYAADLNGHPEGTNKAMPLVYPELAQKFGSVITYVEAPKQHTQLEFAFDVVQVANGRYRTSDYQRSVGFQVSKRVLEVAFKKTYGLELGKVIFNVDLSIGSFRFAVRQLIPVASRAAWQSQKKDIRKLSPLARRREYVYKQSERKFRKQFGTAYEHPGTGARVLSYFVRVLPKIGPLKPFAFRPPTPQAQELFKASFRQVITKYCALVELEPQDTVAAAPRLANADFDTGHQTKAGEYALADETYGEWLRTLAKEKFDGLSSPQKQNILAFYGTTPKEPKDEDEKEAAKRKETQEALTQLRATDVK
;
A
#
# COMPACT_ATOMS: atom_id res chain seq x y z
N MET A 1 -15.68 -14.39 -5.36
CA MET A 1 -14.92 -13.29 -5.97
C MET A 1 -13.53 -13.33 -5.39
N LEU A 2 -12.53 -13.64 -6.23
CA LEU A 2 -11.12 -13.42 -5.89
C LEU A 2 -10.96 -11.91 -5.67
N ALA A 3 -10.38 -11.51 -4.54
CA ALA A 3 -9.97 -10.12 -4.36
C ALA A 3 -8.97 -9.77 -5.48
N PRO A 4 -8.96 -8.52 -5.98
CA PRO A 4 -7.89 -8.08 -6.86
C PRO A 4 -6.55 -8.28 -6.14
N LEU A 5 -5.59 -8.80 -6.89
CA LEU A 5 -4.27 -9.17 -6.40
C LEU A 5 -3.43 -7.88 -6.30
N SER A 6 -2.53 -7.84 -5.32
CA SER A 6 -1.71 -6.66 -4.99
C SER A 6 -0.22 -6.96 -5.02
N ALA A 7 0.58 -6.03 -5.55
CA ALA A 7 2.05 -6.07 -5.49
C ALA A 7 2.54 -5.40 -4.22
N SER A 8 2.43 -6.09 -3.10
CA SER A 8 2.43 -5.42 -1.81
C SER A 8 3.71 -5.58 -1.00
N GLY A 9 4.78 -6.25 -1.41
CA GLY A 9 6.05 -6.51 -0.71
C GLY A 9 5.91 -7.37 0.55
N TYR A 10 4.99 -6.94 1.39
CA TYR A 10 4.54 -7.34 2.69
C TYR A 10 3.03 -7.14 2.81
N SER A 11 2.32 -8.07 3.45
CA SER A 11 0.89 -7.85 3.73
C SER A 11 0.67 -6.81 4.85
N VAL A 12 -0.60 -6.49 5.09
CA VAL A 12 -1.09 -5.43 6.00
C VAL A 12 -0.38 -5.41 7.38
N LEU A 13 -0.20 -6.56 8.02
CA LEU A 13 0.34 -6.57 9.39
C LEU A 13 1.84 -6.29 9.40
N THR A 14 2.56 -6.73 8.37
CA THR A 14 3.99 -6.47 8.25
C THR A 14 4.25 -4.98 8.03
N HIS A 15 3.45 -4.30 7.21
CA HIS A 15 3.52 -2.83 7.08
C HIS A 15 3.29 -2.11 8.42
N GLN A 16 2.28 -2.51 9.19
CA GLN A 16 2.07 -1.98 10.54
C GLN A 16 3.21 -2.34 11.52
N ALA A 17 3.80 -3.53 11.36
CA ALA A 17 4.92 -3.98 12.18
C ALA A 17 6.20 -3.15 11.90
N ASN A 18 6.40 -2.67 10.67
CA ASN A 18 7.46 -1.71 10.36
C ASN A 18 7.26 -0.43 11.17
N ILE A 19 6.04 0.14 11.19
CA ILE A 19 5.72 1.30 12.02
C ILE A 19 5.94 1.00 13.51
N ASP A 20 5.51 -0.16 14.00
CA ASP A 20 5.71 -0.53 15.40
C ASP A 20 7.18 -0.64 15.81
N SER A 21 7.99 -1.24 14.94
CA SER A 21 9.41 -1.49 15.19
C SER A 21 10.25 -0.23 15.11
N THR A 22 9.77 0.78 14.37
CA THR A 22 10.47 2.05 14.15
C THR A 22 9.90 3.20 14.97
N TRP A 23 8.70 3.06 15.55
CA TRP A 23 7.97 4.13 16.24
C TRP A 23 8.82 4.87 17.28
N LYS A 24 9.32 4.14 18.29
CA LYS A 24 10.14 4.73 19.36
C LYS A 24 11.53 5.13 18.89
N ARG A 25 12.04 4.47 17.85
CA ARG A 25 13.41 4.64 17.38
C ARG A 25 13.60 5.91 16.57
N CYS A 26 12.73 6.15 15.57
CA CYS A 26 12.93 7.22 14.60
C CYS A 26 11.67 8.05 14.32
N LEU A 27 10.46 7.46 14.26
CA LEU A 27 9.24 8.21 13.90
C LEU A 27 8.78 9.17 15.01
N ALA A 28 8.53 8.66 16.21
CA ALA A 28 8.04 9.49 17.32
C ALA A 28 9.04 10.60 17.72
N PRO A 29 10.36 10.34 17.77
CA PRO A 29 11.34 11.40 17.97
C PRO A 29 11.28 12.50 16.90
N LEU A 30 11.13 12.15 15.61
CA LEU A 30 11.00 13.14 14.55
C LEU A 30 9.69 13.93 14.66
N LEU A 31 8.57 13.24 14.90
CA LEU A 31 7.26 13.88 15.11
C LEU A 31 7.30 14.89 16.24
N GLN A 32 7.97 14.57 17.34
CA GLN A 32 8.11 15.48 18.49
C GLN A 32 9.05 16.65 18.19
N ARG A 33 10.11 16.46 17.40
CA ARG A 33 10.97 17.57 16.97
C ARG A 33 10.24 18.55 16.05
N ARG A 34 9.47 18.03 15.08
CA ARG A 34 8.72 18.85 14.11
C ARG A 34 7.45 19.47 14.68
N TYR A 35 6.76 18.75 15.57
CA TYR A 35 5.51 19.18 16.20
C TYR A 35 5.55 18.94 17.72
N PRO A 36 6.27 19.79 18.49
CA PRO A 36 6.52 19.58 19.92
C PRO A 36 5.26 19.64 20.79
N GLY A 37 5.39 19.18 22.05
CA GLY A 37 4.33 19.29 23.06
C GLY A 37 3.19 18.28 22.94
N ALA A 38 3.42 17.14 22.28
CA ALA A 38 2.41 16.09 22.16
C ALA A 38 2.14 15.38 23.49
N THR A 39 0.87 15.15 23.85
CA THR A 39 0.53 14.18 24.90
C THR A 39 0.67 12.74 24.38
N ASP A 40 0.66 11.76 25.29
CA ASP A 40 0.69 10.34 24.92
C ASP A 40 -0.51 9.95 24.05
N GLU A 41 -1.71 10.49 24.32
CA GLU A 41 -2.91 10.27 23.51
C GLU A 41 -2.75 10.84 22.10
N GLN A 42 -2.17 12.03 21.97
CA GLN A 42 -1.94 12.64 20.66
C GLN A 42 -0.85 11.90 19.86
N LEU A 43 0.17 11.35 20.54
CA LEU A 43 1.15 10.48 19.87
C LEU A 43 0.52 9.15 19.45
N LEU A 44 -0.39 8.59 20.25
CA LEU A 44 -1.14 7.39 19.89
C LEU A 44 -2.06 7.64 18.69
N GLU A 45 -2.71 8.81 18.63
CA GLU A 45 -3.51 9.23 17.49
C GLU A 45 -2.64 9.38 16.22
N ALA A 46 -1.52 10.09 16.31
CA ALA A 46 -0.57 10.21 15.20
C ALA A 46 -0.09 8.84 14.70
N LYS A 47 0.10 7.87 15.61
CA LYS A 47 0.45 6.51 15.23
C LYS A 47 -0.64 5.82 14.41
N ALA A 48 -1.92 6.07 14.69
CA ALA A 48 -3.04 5.56 13.91
C ALA A 48 -3.01 6.07 12.46
N TYR A 49 -2.55 7.30 12.26
CA TYR A 49 -2.31 7.88 10.94
C TYR A 49 -1.09 7.27 10.26
N ALA A 50 0.01 7.04 10.98
CA ALA A 50 1.17 6.33 10.43
C ALA A 50 0.83 4.90 9.97
N TYR A 51 -0.02 4.17 10.70
CA TYR A 51 -0.56 2.90 10.22
C TYR A 51 -1.39 3.05 8.94
N GLY A 52 -2.19 4.11 8.83
CA GLY A 52 -2.96 4.39 7.62
C GLY A 52 -2.08 4.67 6.41
N GLY A 53 -1.04 5.48 6.63
CA GLY A 53 -0.03 5.81 5.63
C GLY A 53 0.75 4.58 5.17
N SER A 54 1.10 3.65 6.08
CA SER A 54 1.90 2.47 5.72
C SER A 54 1.20 1.47 4.80
N ILE A 55 -0.07 1.69 4.46
CA ILE A 55 -0.86 0.82 3.57
C ILE A 55 -1.59 1.67 2.52
N ILE A 56 -1.41 3.00 2.48
CA ILE A 56 -2.29 3.84 1.67
C ILE A 56 -2.19 3.53 0.19
N GLN A 57 -0.99 3.23 -0.30
CA GLN A 57 -0.75 2.88 -1.69
C GLN A 57 -1.56 1.64 -2.13
N ASP A 58 -1.86 0.71 -1.21
CA ASP A 58 -2.66 -0.50 -1.48
C ASP A 58 -4.17 -0.28 -1.47
N MET A 59 -4.63 0.94 -1.13
CA MET A 59 -6.06 1.23 -0.94
C MET A 59 -6.92 0.83 -2.15
N GLY A 60 -6.36 0.86 -3.36
CA GLY A 60 -7.03 0.50 -4.59
C GLY A 60 -7.49 -0.96 -4.68
N PHE A 61 -6.87 -1.86 -3.94
CA PHE A 61 -7.23 -3.29 -3.92
C PHE A 61 -8.36 -3.63 -2.93
N TYR A 62 -8.80 -2.64 -2.15
CA TYR A 62 -9.92 -2.78 -1.23
C TYR A 62 -11.24 -2.42 -1.92
N PRO A 63 -12.40 -2.85 -1.37
CA PRO A 63 -13.69 -2.60 -1.99
C PRO A 63 -13.89 -1.11 -2.32
N PHE A 64 -14.38 -0.80 -3.52
CA PHE A 64 -14.56 0.56 -4.04
C PHE A 64 -13.27 1.36 -4.25
N GLY A 65 -12.10 0.73 -4.10
CA GLY A 65 -10.83 1.31 -4.52
C GLY A 65 -10.68 1.37 -6.05
N SER A 66 -9.51 1.81 -6.50
CA SER A 66 -9.13 1.89 -7.90
C SER A 66 -7.75 1.25 -8.11
N VAL A 67 -7.66 0.24 -8.96
CA VAL A 67 -6.38 -0.40 -9.32
C VAL A 67 -5.42 0.64 -9.91
N LEU A 68 -5.92 1.56 -10.73
CA LEU A 68 -5.13 2.67 -11.27
C LEU A 68 -4.50 3.53 -10.17
N PHE A 69 -5.23 3.84 -9.09
CA PHE A 69 -4.65 4.57 -7.97
C PHE A 69 -3.45 3.82 -7.38
N THR A 70 -3.62 2.52 -7.11
CA THR A 70 -2.55 1.73 -6.50
C THR A 70 -1.37 1.59 -7.44
N ASN A 71 -1.62 1.22 -8.70
CA ASN A 71 -0.60 1.12 -9.73
C ASN A 71 0.17 2.42 -9.93
N LEU A 72 -0.51 3.58 -9.95
CA LEU A 72 0.14 4.89 -10.01
C LEU A 72 1.13 5.03 -8.85
N THR A 73 0.66 4.83 -7.62
CA THR A 73 1.51 5.03 -6.43
C THR A 73 2.64 4.00 -6.28
N HIS A 74 2.54 2.82 -6.91
CA HIS A 74 3.55 1.76 -6.87
C HIS A 74 4.60 1.85 -7.99
N TYR A 75 4.19 2.28 -9.18
CA TYR A 75 5.03 2.14 -10.37
C TYR A 75 5.37 3.47 -11.03
N VAL A 76 4.57 4.51 -10.83
CA VAL A 76 4.66 5.77 -11.56
C VAL A 76 4.87 6.91 -10.57
N ARG A 77 6.02 7.57 -10.63
CA ARG A 77 6.32 8.72 -9.75
C ARG A 77 6.15 8.38 -8.26
N SER A 78 6.46 7.14 -7.87
CA SER A 78 6.23 6.59 -6.53
C SER A 78 6.94 7.36 -5.41
N GLY A 79 8.20 7.76 -5.64
CA GLY A 79 8.96 8.62 -4.74
C GLY A 79 8.41 10.05 -4.68
N ASP A 80 8.02 10.61 -5.83
CA ASP A 80 7.41 11.94 -5.88
C ASP A 80 6.07 12.00 -5.15
N PHE A 81 5.26 10.94 -5.19
CA PHE A 81 4.01 10.85 -4.44
C PHE A 81 4.23 10.93 -2.93
N VAL A 82 5.16 10.14 -2.40
CA VAL A 82 5.52 10.15 -0.98
C VAL A 82 6.10 11.49 -0.57
N ARG A 83 6.98 12.06 -1.40
CA ARG A 83 7.56 13.38 -1.15
C ARG A 83 6.49 14.46 -1.09
N ASN A 84 5.53 14.45 -2.01
CA ASN A 84 4.42 15.39 -2.01
C ASN A 84 3.52 15.21 -0.77
N LEU A 85 3.34 13.99 -0.24
CA LEU A 85 2.65 13.79 1.04
C LEU A 85 3.40 14.47 2.20
N LEU A 86 4.73 14.34 2.24
CA LEU A 86 5.59 14.93 3.27
C LEU A 86 5.60 16.46 3.20
N ASP A 87 5.74 17.02 2.00
CA ASP A 87 5.75 18.46 1.76
C ASP A 87 4.40 19.12 2.06
N GLU A 88 3.28 18.44 1.81
CA GLU A 88 1.93 19.00 1.93
C GLU A 88 1.27 18.74 3.29
N ALA A 89 1.94 18.03 4.19
CA ALA A 89 1.48 17.78 5.55
C ALA A 89 1.51 19.08 6.40
N LYS A 90 0.38 19.44 7.01
CA LYS A 90 0.20 20.70 7.75
C LYS A 90 0.15 20.53 9.26
N ASP A 91 -0.02 19.30 9.74
CA ASP A 91 -0.05 18.99 11.15
C ASP A 91 0.62 17.65 11.47
N ARG A 92 0.69 17.33 12.76
CA ARG A 92 1.32 16.11 13.29
C ARG A 92 0.71 14.82 12.71
N ASN A 93 -0.61 14.78 12.53
CA ASN A 93 -1.32 13.58 12.10
C ASN A 93 -1.14 13.36 10.60
N GLU A 94 -1.21 14.43 9.80
CA GLU A 94 -0.90 14.37 8.37
C GLU A 94 0.56 14.02 8.10
N TYR A 95 1.46 14.55 8.92
CA TYR A 95 2.87 14.23 8.79
C TYR A 95 3.16 12.79 9.22
N ALA A 96 2.52 12.30 10.28
CA ALA A 96 2.59 10.89 10.65
C ALA A 96 2.04 9.97 9.56
N PHE A 97 0.94 10.36 8.91
CA PHE A 97 0.40 9.66 7.73
C PHE A 97 1.41 9.64 6.57
N ALA A 98 2.02 10.78 6.23
CA ALA A 98 3.04 10.87 5.19
C ALA A 98 4.29 10.03 5.52
N LEU A 99 4.77 10.05 6.77
CA LEU A 99 5.84 9.17 7.23
C LEU A 99 5.43 7.70 7.15
N GLY A 100 4.17 7.37 7.39
CA GLY A 100 3.63 6.04 7.15
C GLY A 100 3.80 5.61 5.68
N ALA A 101 3.43 6.48 4.74
CA ALA A 101 3.57 6.22 3.31
C ALA A 101 5.05 6.09 2.88
N LEU A 102 5.96 6.83 3.53
CA LEU A 102 7.41 6.63 3.41
C LEU A 102 7.86 5.26 3.93
N GLY A 103 7.20 4.76 4.98
CA GLY A 103 7.40 3.41 5.49
C GLY A 103 7.01 2.34 4.48
N HIS A 104 5.87 2.51 3.80
CA HIS A 104 5.45 1.65 2.70
C HIS A 104 6.44 1.70 1.52
N TYR A 105 6.86 2.90 1.10
CA TYR A 105 7.89 3.08 0.06
C TYR A 105 9.19 2.33 0.38
N ALA A 106 9.70 2.47 1.60
CA ALA A 106 10.90 1.76 2.03
C ALA A 106 10.67 0.24 2.12
N ALA A 107 9.48 -0.17 2.58
CA ALA A 107 9.10 -1.55 2.74
C ALA A 107 9.03 -2.29 1.41
N ASP A 108 8.40 -1.72 0.39
CA ASP A 108 8.19 -2.46 -0.85
C ASP A 108 9.45 -2.49 -1.70
N LEU A 109 10.16 -1.35 -1.84
CA LEU A 109 11.43 -1.28 -2.58
C LEU A 109 12.53 -2.22 -2.06
N ASN A 110 12.44 -2.69 -0.82
CA ASN A 110 13.41 -3.63 -0.25
C ASN A 110 12.78 -4.99 0.04
N GLY A 111 11.54 -5.03 0.49
CA GLY A 111 10.81 -6.21 0.93
C GLY A 111 10.44 -7.13 -0.22
N HIS A 112 10.05 -6.58 -1.37
CA HIS A 112 9.83 -7.36 -2.58
C HIS A 112 11.12 -8.01 -3.11
N PRO A 113 12.13 -7.26 -3.56
CA PRO A 113 13.29 -7.85 -4.23
C PRO A 113 14.11 -8.74 -3.30
N GLU A 114 14.23 -8.39 -2.01
CA GLU A 114 15.08 -9.14 -1.06
C GLU A 114 14.31 -10.19 -0.25
N GLY A 115 13.00 -10.02 -0.09
CA GLY A 115 12.15 -10.94 0.65
C GLY A 115 11.29 -11.78 -0.27
N THR A 116 10.15 -11.23 -0.68
CA THR A 116 9.06 -12.01 -1.28
C THR A 116 9.47 -12.60 -2.62
N ASN A 117 10.12 -11.85 -3.52
CA ASN A 117 10.46 -12.33 -4.85
C ASN A 117 11.50 -13.47 -4.83
N LYS A 118 12.43 -13.44 -3.87
CA LYS A 118 13.40 -14.52 -3.63
C LYS A 118 12.80 -15.70 -2.86
N ALA A 119 11.77 -15.47 -2.05
CA ALA A 119 11.07 -16.51 -1.31
C ALA A 119 10.08 -17.31 -2.18
N MET A 120 9.48 -16.67 -3.19
CA MET A 120 8.52 -17.28 -4.11
C MET A 120 8.96 -18.64 -4.68
N PRO A 121 10.15 -18.78 -5.30
CA PRO A 121 10.57 -20.06 -5.89
C PRO A 121 10.81 -21.16 -4.84
N LEU A 122 11.09 -20.78 -3.58
CA LEU A 122 11.29 -21.74 -2.49
C LEU A 122 9.96 -22.32 -1.98
N VAL A 123 8.86 -21.57 -2.14
CA VAL A 123 7.51 -21.98 -1.67
C VAL A 123 6.68 -22.58 -2.82
N TYR A 124 6.96 -22.14 -4.04
CA TYR A 124 6.28 -22.55 -5.27
C TYR A 124 7.29 -23.07 -6.31
N PRO A 125 7.88 -24.27 -6.10
CA PRO A 125 8.89 -24.82 -7.00
C PRO A 125 8.39 -25.02 -8.43
N GLU A 126 7.07 -25.20 -8.63
CA GLU A 126 6.46 -25.26 -9.95
C GLU A 126 6.56 -23.93 -10.71
N LEU A 127 6.55 -22.80 -10.01
CA LEU A 127 6.74 -21.48 -10.62
C LEU A 127 8.23 -21.18 -10.84
N ALA A 128 9.10 -21.71 -9.98
CA ALA A 128 10.55 -21.62 -10.15
C ALA A 128 11.01 -22.24 -11.48
N GLN A 129 10.39 -23.33 -11.92
CA GLN A 129 10.66 -23.95 -13.22
C GLN A 129 10.33 -23.04 -14.40
N LYS A 130 9.34 -22.15 -14.24
CA LYS A 130 8.87 -21.25 -15.31
C LYS A 130 9.62 -19.91 -15.31
N PHE A 131 9.86 -19.34 -14.13
CA PHE A 131 10.33 -17.96 -13.98
C PHE A 131 11.73 -17.84 -13.36
N GLY A 132 12.29 -18.92 -12.84
CA GLY A 132 13.64 -18.94 -12.27
C GLY A 132 13.71 -18.63 -10.78
N SER A 133 14.82 -18.04 -10.34
CA SER A 133 15.20 -17.88 -8.92
C SER A 133 14.69 -16.60 -8.26
N VAL A 134 14.06 -15.71 -9.03
CA VAL A 134 13.39 -14.50 -8.55
C VAL A 134 12.08 -14.42 -9.32
N ILE A 135 10.96 -14.37 -8.60
CA ILE A 135 9.64 -14.33 -9.20
C ILE A 135 8.95 -13.06 -8.74
N THR A 136 8.76 -12.16 -9.69
CA THR A 136 8.11 -10.86 -9.53
C THR A 136 6.60 -11.00 -9.33
N TYR A 137 5.97 -9.95 -8.83
CA TYR A 137 4.53 -9.91 -8.68
C TYR A 137 3.81 -10.14 -10.01
N VAL A 138 4.22 -9.47 -11.10
CA VAL A 138 3.56 -9.59 -12.40
C VAL A 138 3.59 -11.02 -12.97
N GLU A 139 4.61 -11.82 -12.61
CA GLU A 139 4.73 -13.20 -13.05
C GLU A 139 3.79 -14.16 -12.31
N ALA A 140 3.47 -13.87 -11.04
CA ALA A 140 2.69 -14.76 -10.19
C ALA A 140 1.84 -14.01 -9.13
N PRO A 141 0.94 -13.10 -9.54
CA PRO A 141 0.32 -12.14 -8.63
C PRO A 141 -0.50 -12.82 -7.52
N LYS A 142 -1.11 -13.96 -7.83
CA LYS A 142 -1.91 -14.73 -6.87
C LYS A 142 -1.05 -15.33 -5.76
N GLN A 143 0.02 -15.99 -6.13
CA GLN A 143 0.92 -16.67 -5.20
C GLN A 143 1.72 -15.65 -4.39
N HIS A 144 2.01 -14.50 -4.97
CA HIS A 144 2.66 -13.38 -4.33
C HIS A 144 1.84 -12.88 -3.13
N THR A 145 0.58 -12.49 -3.35
CA THR A 145 -0.34 -12.09 -2.27
C THR A 145 -0.57 -13.21 -1.24
N GLN A 146 -0.59 -14.48 -1.67
CA GLN A 146 -0.71 -15.61 -0.74
C GLN A 146 0.51 -15.75 0.17
N LEU A 147 1.72 -15.58 -0.37
CA LEU A 147 2.97 -15.72 0.36
C LEU A 147 3.15 -14.57 1.37
N GLU A 148 2.86 -13.34 0.96
CA GLU A 148 2.86 -12.16 1.84
C GLU A 148 1.93 -12.35 3.05
N PHE A 149 0.70 -12.82 2.80
CA PHE A 149 -0.24 -13.14 3.87
C PHE A 149 0.26 -14.32 4.73
N ALA A 150 0.92 -15.31 4.14
CA ALA A 150 1.50 -16.42 4.88
C ALA A 150 2.61 -15.96 5.84
N PHE A 151 3.42 -14.98 5.45
CA PHE A 151 4.40 -14.35 6.34
C PHE A 151 3.72 -13.67 7.53
N ASP A 152 2.68 -12.86 7.29
CA ASP A 152 1.87 -12.25 8.37
C ASP A 152 1.39 -13.29 9.38
N VAL A 153 0.81 -14.38 8.88
CA VAL A 153 0.32 -15.48 9.72
C VAL A 153 1.44 -16.10 10.57
N VAL A 154 2.61 -16.35 9.98
CA VAL A 154 3.76 -16.92 10.69
C VAL A 154 4.31 -15.95 11.74
N GLN A 155 4.40 -14.65 11.46
CA GLN A 155 4.90 -13.68 12.42
C GLN A 155 3.93 -13.47 13.59
N VAL A 156 2.63 -13.50 13.33
CA VAL A 156 1.59 -13.53 14.39
C VAL A 156 1.72 -14.80 15.24
N ALA A 157 1.87 -15.97 14.61
CA ALA A 157 2.03 -17.24 15.33
C ALA A 157 3.26 -17.25 16.24
N ASN A 158 4.37 -16.64 15.80
CA ASN A 158 5.61 -16.52 16.56
C ASN A 158 5.59 -15.40 17.62
N GLY A 159 4.47 -14.68 17.79
CA GLY A 159 4.35 -13.59 18.76
C GLY A 159 5.23 -12.38 18.45
N ARG A 160 5.71 -12.26 17.19
CA ARG A 160 6.62 -11.19 16.77
C ARG A 160 5.87 -9.92 16.40
N TYR A 161 4.60 -10.03 16.04
CA TYR A 161 3.72 -8.88 15.79
C TYR A 161 2.92 -8.51 17.02
N ARG A 162 2.58 -7.23 17.11
CA ARG A 162 1.71 -6.74 18.17
C ARG A 162 0.35 -7.42 18.12
N THR A 163 -0.26 -7.55 19.28
CA THR A 163 -1.55 -8.24 19.40
C THR A 163 -2.65 -7.49 18.67
N SER A 164 -3.71 -8.21 18.34
CA SER A 164 -4.89 -7.60 17.73
C SER A 164 -5.52 -6.53 18.62
N ASP A 165 -5.44 -6.66 19.95
CA ASP A 165 -5.89 -5.64 20.92
C ASP A 165 -5.03 -4.38 20.85
N TYR A 166 -3.71 -4.54 20.76
CA TYR A 166 -2.79 -3.41 20.62
C TYR A 166 -3.09 -2.62 19.35
N GLN A 167 -3.15 -3.28 18.19
CA GLN A 167 -3.44 -2.61 16.92
C GLN A 167 -4.80 -1.92 16.92
N ARG A 168 -5.80 -2.49 17.61
CA ARG A 168 -7.11 -1.84 17.81
C ARG A 168 -7.05 -0.61 18.70
N SER A 169 -6.22 -0.65 19.75
CA SER A 169 -6.06 0.48 20.67
C SER A 169 -5.39 1.68 19.98
N VAL A 170 -4.46 1.41 19.06
CA VAL A 170 -3.87 2.43 18.18
C VAL A 170 -4.93 2.92 17.18
N GLY A 171 -5.62 2.01 16.49
CA GLY A 171 -6.58 2.35 15.45
C GLY A 171 -5.93 2.49 14.07
N PHE A 172 -6.68 2.97 13.08
CA PHE A 172 -6.25 3.10 11.69
C PHE A 172 -6.96 4.29 11.06
N GLN A 173 -6.22 5.32 10.65
CA GLN A 173 -6.72 6.61 10.19
C GLN A 173 -6.09 6.99 8.85
N VAL A 174 -6.90 7.56 7.94
CA VAL A 174 -6.42 8.07 6.64
C VAL A 174 -6.57 9.59 6.67
N SER A 175 -5.52 10.32 6.32
CA SER A 175 -5.62 11.77 6.13
C SER A 175 -6.00 12.10 4.68
N LYS A 176 -7.30 12.32 4.45
CA LYS A 176 -7.87 12.56 3.11
C LYS A 176 -7.28 13.81 2.45
N ARG A 177 -7.16 14.91 3.19
CA ARG A 177 -6.73 16.20 2.62
C ARG A 177 -5.34 16.11 2.00
N VAL A 178 -4.36 15.65 2.76
CA VAL A 178 -2.97 15.52 2.26
C VAL A 178 -2.88 14.48 1.14
N LEU A 179 -3.67 13.40 1.20
CA LEU A 179 -3.77 12.39 0.14
C LEU A 179 -4.25 13.00 -1.19
N GLU A 180 -5.36 13.75 -1.18
CA GLU A 180 -5.93 14.35 -2.39
C GLU A 180 -4.99 15.42 -2.98
N VAL A 181 -4.38 16.25 -2.14
CA VAL A 181 -3.43 17.29 -2.56
C VAL A 181 -2.18 16.67 -3.17
N ALA A 182 -1.56 15.71 -2.48
CA ALA A 182 -0.35 15.05 -2.96
C ALA A 182 -0.62 14.27 -4.25
N PHE A 183 -1.75 13.58 -4.35
CA PHE A 183 -2.13 12.84 -5.56
C PHE A 183 -2.27 13.79 -6.76
N LYS A 184 -3.01 14.89 -6.62
CA LYS A 184 -3.16 15.90 -7.68
C LYS A 184 -1.83 16.53 -8.08
N LYS A 185 -0.98 16.85 -7.10
CA LYS A 185 0.35 17.43 -7.34
C LYS A 185 1.28 16.44 -8.06
N THR A 186 1.16 15.14 -7.80
CA THR A 186 1.98 14.12 -8.46
C THR A 186 1.49 13.78 -9.87
N TYR A 187 0.18 13.65 -10.06
CA TYR A 187 -0.40 13.03 -11.26
C TYR A 187 -1.24 13.98 -12.13
N GLY A 188 -1.49 15.20 -11.69
CA GLY A 188 -2.31 16.16 -12.45
C GLY A 188 -3.80 15.78 -12.49
N LEU A 189 -4.21 14.78 -11.72
CA LEU A 189 -5.57 14.29 -11.65
C LEU A 189 -6.12 14.50 -10.24
N GLU A 190 -7.35 14.98 -10.13
CA GLU A 190 -8.06 14.93 -8.86
C GLU A 190 -8.31 13.46 -8.49
N LEU A 191 -8.22 13.12 -7.20
CA LEU A 191 -8.39 11.74 -6.76
C LEU A 191 -9.76 11.18 -7.17
N GLY A 192 -10.80 12.03 -7.20
CA GLY A 192 -12.15 11.68 -7.66
C GLY A 192 -12.26 11.31 -9.14
N LYS A 193 -11.24 11.59 -9.97
CA LYS A 193 -11.17 11.15 -11.38
C LYS A 193 -10.67 9.72 -11.52
N VAL A 194 -10.02 9.20 -10.49
CA VAL A 194 -9.46 7.83 -10.46
C VAL A 194 -10.28 6.93 -9.54
N ILE A 195 -10.84 7.49 -8.46
CA ILE A 195 -11.68 6.79 -7.49
C ILE A 195 -13.08 7.40 -7.51
N PHE A 196 -14.07 6.60 -7.88
CA PHE A 196 -15.46 7.05 -8.05
C PHE A 196 -16.05 7.76 -6.81
N ASN A 197 -15.76 7.27 -5.61
CA ASN A 197 -16.19 7.91 -4.37
C ASN A 197 -15.12 7.77 -3.28
N VAL A 198 -14.32 8.82 -3.10
CA VAL A 198 -13.16 8.82 -2.20
C VAL A 198 -13.54 8.49 -0.75
N ASP A 199 -14.62 9.07 -0.22
CA ASP A 199 -15.04 8.82 1.16
C ASP A 199 -15.51 7.38 1.37
N LEU A 200 -16.22 6.83 0.37
CA LEU A 200 -16.61 5.43 0.33
C LEU A 200 -15.38 4.52 0.36
N SER A 201 -14.41 4.77 -0.52
CA SER A 201 -13.19 3.96 -0.62
C SER A 201 -12.36 4.02 0.66
N ILE A 202 -12.23 5.20 1.28
CA ILE A 202 -11.52 5.34 2.57
C ILE A 202 -12.26 4.57 3.67
N GLY A 203 -13.58 4.69 3.78
CA GLY A 203 -14.33 3.99 4.83
C GLY A 203 -14.32 2.47 4.66
N SER A 204 -14.46 1.97 3.43
CA SER A 204 -14.37 0.53 3.13
C SER A 204 -12.96 -0.02 3.38
N PHE A 205 -11.93 0.73 3.01
CA PHE A 205 -10.52 0.38 3.26
C PHE A 205 -10.25 0.23 4.76
N ARG A 206 -10.61 1.24 5.55
CA ARG A 206 -10.47 1.21 7.02
C ARG A 206 -11.21 0.03 7.63
N PHE A 207 -12.42 -0.26 7.14
CA PHE A 207 -13.19 -1.41 7.60
C PHE A 207 -12.49 -2.74 7.25
N ALA A 208 -12.02 -2.89 6.02
CA ALA A 208 -11.40 -4.12 5.54
C ALA A 208 -10.08 -4.44 6.26
N VAL A 209 -9.19 -3.47 6.43
CA VAL A 209 -7.94 -3.62 7.21
C VAL A 209 -8.24 -4.11 8.63
N ARG A 210 -9.26 -3.53 9.28
CA ARG A 210 -9.68 -3.95 10.63
C ARG A 210 -10.17 -5.39 10.69
N GLN A 211 -10.72 -5.94 9.60
CA GLN A 211 -11.17 -7.34 9.53
C GLN A 211 -10.02 -8.32 9.20
N LEU A 212 -8.96 -7.86 8.53
CA LEU A 212 -7.81 -8.69 8.19
C LEU A 212 -7.02 -9.13 9.44
N ILE A 213 -6.88 -8.27 10.44
CA ILE A 213 -6.17 -8.58 11.69
C ILE A 213 -6.75 -9.83 12.41
N PRO A 214 -8.06 -9.90 12.72
CA PRO A 214 -8.67 -11.11 13.29
C PRO A 214 -8.55 -12.34 12.37
N VAL A 215 -8.54 -12.14 11.06
CA VAL A 215 -8.43 -13.22 10.08
C VAL A 215 -7.04 -13.87 10.15
N ALA A 216 -5.97 -13.09 10.09
CA ALA A 216 -4.59 -13.60 10.23
C ALA A 216 -4.39 -14.27 11.60
N SER A 217 -4.92 -13.67 12.67
CA SER A 217 -4.89 -14.24 14.02
C SER A 217 -5.56 -15.61 14.10
N ARG A 218 -6.72 -15.79 13.46
CA ARG A 218 -7.41 -17.09 13.39
C ARG A 218 -6.63 -18.11 12.57
N ALA A 219 -6.11 -17.70 11.41
CA ALA A 219 -5.31 -18.56 10.55
C ALA A 219 -4.07 -19.06 11.29
N ALA A 220 -3.35 -18.17 11.99
CA ALA A 220 -2.19 -18.50 12.82
C ALA A 220 -2.54 -19.53 13.91
N TRP A 221 -3.66 -19.33 14.62
CA TRP A 221 -4.11 -20.28 15.63
C TRP A 221 -4.42 -21.67 15.04
N GLN A 222 -5.00 -21.74 13.84
CA GLN A 222 -5.32 -23.02 13.19
C GLN A 222 -4.07 -23.74 12.68
N SER A 223 -3.13 -23.02 12.07
CA SER A 223 -1.94 -23.62 11.47
C SER A 223 -0.88 -24.01 12.51
N GLN A 224 -0.69 -23.21 13.56
CA GLN A 224 0.44 -23.32 14.49
C GLN A 224 0.02 -23.47 15.97
N LYS A 225 -1.16 -24.06 16.23
CA LYS A 225 -1.72 -24.21 17.60
C LYS A 225 -0.73 -24.78 18.61
N LYS A 226 0.04 -25.81 18.22
CA LYS A 226 0.99 -26.49 19.11
C LYS A 226 2.11 -25.55 19.52
N ASP A 227 2.66 -24.78 18.59
CA ASP A 227 3.80 -23.90 18.85
C ASP A 227 3.37 -22.62 19.57
N ILE A 228 2.20 -22.05 19.25
CA ILE A 228 1.61 -20.93 20.01
C ILE A 228 1.42 -21.31 21.48
N ARG A 229 0.96 -22.53 21.77
CA ARG A 229 0.78 -23.01 23.15
C ARG A 229 2.09 -23.27 23.90
N LYS A 230 3.20 -23.56 23.19
CA LYS A 230 4.51 -23.65 23.83
C LYS A 230 5.00 -22.26 24.26
N LEU A 231 4.77 -21.25 23.43
CA LEU A 231 5.19 -19.86 23.70
C LEU A 231 4.30 -19.16 24.74
N SER A 232 3.00 -19.42 24.69
CA SER A 232 2.02 -18.89 25.64
C SER A 232 1.06 -20.02 26.06
N PRO A 233 1.37 -20.74 27.16
CA PRO A 233 0.56 -21.85 27.64
C PRO A 233 -0.90 -21.48 27.93
N LEU A 234 -1.16 -20.21 28.25
CA LEU A 234 -2.49 -19.68 28.55
C LEU A 234 -3.27 -19.19 27.32
N ALA A 235 -2.67 -19.15 26.13
CA ALA A 235 -3.30 -18.64 24.92
C ALA A 235 -4.61 -19.38 24.60
N ARG A 236 -5.71 -18.63 24.43
CA ARG A 236 -7.04 -19.20 24.14
C ARG A 236 -7.52 -18.81 22.76
N ARG A 237 -8.17 -19.73 22.03
CA ARG A 237 -8.77 -19.47 20.70
C ARG A 237 -9.60 -18.18 20.65
N ARG A 238 -10.32 -17.83 21.71
CA ARG A 238 -11.16 -16.63 21.81
C ARG A 238 -10.37 -15.31 21.74
N GLU A 239 -9.11 -15.29 22.17
CA GLU A 239 -8.22 -14.12 22.07
C GLU A 239 -7.82 -13.85 20.61
N TYR A 240 -8.02 -14.86 19.74
CA TYR A 240 -7.77 -14.78 18.30
C TYR A 240 -9.07 -14.69 17.48
N VAL A 241 -10.26 -14.70 18.10
CA VAL A 241 -11.57 -14.64 17.43
C VAL A 241 -12.40 -13.51 18.05
N TYR A 242 -12.57 -12.40 17.34
CA TYR A 242 -13.45 -11.31 17.78
C TYR A 242 -14.59 -11.04 16.79
N LYS A 243 -15.79 -10.75 17.31
CA LYS A 243 -16.95 -10.19 16.59
C LYS A 243 -17.19 -8.77 17.11
N GLN A 244 -17.14 -7.78 16.24
CA GLN A 244 -17.51 -6.40 16.58
C GLN A 244 -18.91 -6.07 16.09
N SER A 245 -19.68 -5.33 16.90
CA SER A 245 -20.94 -4.73 16.47
C SER A 245 -20.71 -3.44 15.68
N GLU A 246 -21.43 -3.29 14.57
CA GLU A 246 -21.49 -2.12 13.68
C GLU A 246 -21.57 -0.77 14.42
N ARG A 247 -22.37 -0.69 15.50
CA ARG A 247 -22.54 0.52 16.33
C ARG A 247 -21.23 1.09 16.88
N LYS A 248 -20.26 0.24 17.27
CA LYS A 248 -18.97 0.68 17.82
C LYS A 248 -18.05 1.25 16.73
N PHE A 249 -18.18 0.76 15.50
CA PHE A 249 -17.45 1.30 14.35
C PHE A 249 -17.94 2.72 14.01
N ARG A 250 -19.26 2.90 13.90
CA ARG A 250 -19.89 4.21 13.64
C ARG A 250 -19.50 5.27 14.68
N LYS A 251 -19.43 4.90 15.97
CA LYS A 251 -19.00 5.81 17.04
C LYS A 251 -17.53 6.26 16.89
N GLN A 252 -16.64 5.40 16.41
CA GLN A 252 -15.20 5.67 16.36
C GLN A 252 -14.77 6.45 15.12
N PHE A 253 -15.48 6.28 14.00
CA PHE A 253 -15.07 6.81 12.69
C PHE A 253 -16.10 7.75 12.06
N GLY A 254 -17.15 8.09 12.81
CA GLY A 254 -18.24 8.96 12.35
C GLY A 254 -19.22 8.27 11.41
N THR A 255 -20.25 9.02 11.02
CA THR A 255 -21.28 8.64 10.04
C THR A 255 -21.06 9.34 8.70
N ALA A 256 -19.85 9.81 8.38
CA ALA A 256 -19.55 10.54 7.12
C ALA A 256 -19.84 9.74 5.82
N TYR A 257 -20.29 8.50 5.98
CA TYR A 257 -20.85 7.61 4.98
C TYR A 257 -22.36 7.80 4.70
N GLU A 258 -23.05 8.53 5.57
CA GLU A 258 -24.47 8.84 5.53
C GLU A 258 -24.64 10.28 5.00
N HIS A 259 -24.54 10.47 3.68
CA HIS A 259 -25.49 11.20 2.81
C HIS A 259 -24.85 11.69 1.49
N PRO A 260 -25.58 11.69 0.34
CA PRO A 260 -27.04 11.57 0.20
C PRO A 260 -27.53 10.27 -0.48
N GLY A 261 -28.44 9.56 0.19
CA GLY A 261 -29.24 8.45 -0.37
C GLY A 261 -29.09 7.07 0.28
N THR A 262 -30.19 6.49 0.77
CA THR A 262 -30.38 5.09 1.23
C THR A 262 -29.21 4.42 1.98
N GLY A 263 -28.66 5.06 3.03
CA GLY A 263 -27.48 4.60 3.77
C GLY A 263 -27.55 3.15 4.34
N ALA A 264 -28.75 2.63 4.63
CA ALA A 264 -28.93 1.25 5.08
C ALA A 264 -28.72 0.20 3.95
N ARG A 265 -29.00 0.56 2.68
CA ARG A 265 -28.82 -0.35 1.54
C ARG A 265 -27.35 -0.52 1.20
N VAL A 266 -26.56 0.55 1.25
CA VAL A 266 -25.12 0.47 0.94
C VAL A 266 -24.41 -0.39 1.98
N LEU A 267 -24.70 -0.22 3.28
CA LEU A 267 -24.17 -1.10 4.36
C LEU A 267 -24.54 -2.57 4.21
N SER A 268 -25.80 -2.85 3.83
CA SER A 268 -26.23 -4.23 3.52
C SER A 268 -25.51 -4.81 2.29
N TYR A 269 -25.10 -3.96 1.34
CA TYR A 269 -24.28 -4.33 0.20
C TYR A 269 -22.82 -4.57 0.63
N PHE A 270 -22.24 -3.72 1.50
CA PHE A 270 -20.88 -3.90 2.07
C PHE A 270 -20.71 -5.25 2.77
N VAL A 271 -21.67 -5.64 3.62
CA VAL A 271 -21.64 -6.95 4.31
C VAL A 271 -21.84 -8.12 3.34
N ARG A 272 -22.50 -7.91 2.20
CA ARG A 272 -22.72 -8.93 1.16
C ARG A 272 -21.57 -9.08 0.16
N VAL A 273 -20.84 -8.00 -0.15
CA VAL A 273 -19.69 -7.97 -1.07
C VAL A 273 -18.42 -8.50 -0.40
N LEU A 274 -18.30 -8.34 0.93
CA LEU A 274 -17.27 -9.06 1.68
C LEU A 274 -17.46 -10.56 1.46
N PRO A 275 -16.40 -11.31 1.12
CA PRO A 275 -16.51 -12.75 1.02
C PRO A 275 -17.10 -13.24 2.34
N LYS A 276 -18.24 -13.97 2.28
CA LYS A 276 -18.78 -14.65 3.46
C LYS A 276 -17.65 -15.55 3.96
N ILE A 277 -16.94 -15.13 5.01
CA ILE A 277 -15.82 -15.89 5.59
C ILE A 277 -16.43 -17.06 6.38
N GLY A 278 -17.01 -18.01 5.62
CA GLY A 278 -17.19 -19.41 5.96
C GLY A 278 -15.85 -20.14 5.86
N PRO A 279 -15.81 -21.48 6.06
CA PRO A 279 -14.61 -22.19 6.46
C PRO A 279 -13.50 -22.08 5.40
N LEU A 280 -12.54 -21.20 5.69
CA LEU A 280 -11.13 -21.16 5.30
C LEU A 280 -10.68 -21.33 3.83
N LYS A 281 -11.56 -21.47 2.83
CA LYS A 281 -11.13 -21.58 1.40
C LYS A 281 -10.32 -20.39 0.83
N PRO A 282 -10.50 -19.13 1.27
CA PRO A 282 -9.65 -18.02 0.84
C PRO A 282 -8.20 -18.07 1.36
N PHE A 283 -7.89 -18.98 2.31
CA PHE A 283 -6.56 -19.15 2.93
C PHE A 283 -5.78 -20.32 2.35
N ALA A 284 -5.95 -20.62 1.06
CA ALA A 284 -5.11 -21.59 0.36
C ALA A 284 -3.69 -21.02 0.14
N PHE A 285 -3.01 -20.62 1.23
CA PHE A 285 -1.60 -20.23 1.22
C PHE A 285 -0.75 -21.43 1.62
N ARG A 286 0.45 -21.53 1.04
CA ARG A 286 1.45 -22.49 1.50
C ARG A 286 2.22 -21.87 2.67
N PRO A 287 2.47 -22.60 3.77
CA PRO A 287 3.38 -22.13 4.80
C PRO A 287 4.76 -21.81 4.18
N PRO A 288 5.39 -20.67 4.51
CA PRO A 288 6.71 -20.35 4.01
C PRO A 288 7.75 -21.36 4.53
N THR A 289 8.67 -21.79 3.66
CA THR A 289 9.78 -22.67 4.05
C THR A 289 10.71 -21.99 5.06
N PRO A 290 11.52 -22.72 5.84
CA PRO A 290 12.47 -22.10 6.76
C PRO A 290 13.41 -21.09 6.07
N GLN A 291 13.89 -21.41 4.86
CA GLN A 291 14.72 -20.52 4.06
C GLN A 291 13.96 -19.25 3.63
N ALA A 292 12.72 -19.39 3.17
CA ALA A 292 11.86 -18.25 2.85
C ALA A 292 11.61 -17.35 4.08
N GLN A 293 11.45 -17.93 5.27
CA GLN A 293 11.31 -17.16 6.51
C GLN A 293 12.59 -16.41 6.89
N GLU A 294 13.78 -16.96 6.62
CA GLU A 294 15.04 -16.23 6.84
C GLU A 294 15.22 -15.07 5.85
N LEU A 295 14.87 -15.26 4.57
CA LEU A 295 14.83 -14.17 3.59
C LEU A 295 13.90 -13.04 4.05
N PHE A 296 12.69 -13.38 4.48
CA PHE A 296 11.73 -12.41 5.02
C PHE A 296 12.27 -11.67 6.26
N LYS A 297 12.88 -12.39 7.22
CA LYS A 297 13.47 -11.75 8.41
C LYS A 297 14.63 -10.82 8.04
N ALA A 298 15.46 -11.21 7.07
CA ALA A 298 16.56 -10.38 6.59
C ALA A 298 16.04 -9.11 5.91
N SER A 299 15.07 -9.24 4.99
CA SER A 299 14.48 -8.09 4.31
C SER A 299 13.78 -7.15 5.29
N PHE A 300 13.06 -7.67 6.29
CA PHE A 300 12.40 -6.85 7.32
C PHE A 300 13.40 -6.01 8.14
N ARG A 301 14.57 -6.57 8.49
CA ARG A 301 15.64 -5.82 9.18
C ARG A 301 16.23 -4.72 8.28
N GLN A 302 16.39 -5.01 6.99
CA GLN A 302 16.84 -4.03 6.01
C GLN A 302 15.83 -2.89 5.88
N VAL A 303 14.54 -3.21 5.78
CA VAL A 303 13.45 -2.22 5.71
C VAL A 303 13.47 -1.31 6.92
N ILE A 304 13.55 -1.84 8.14
CA ILE A 304 13.64 -1.02 9.37
C ILE A 304 14.83 -0.04 9.29
N THR A 305 15.98 -0.52 8.82
CA THR A 305 17.20 0.28 8.74
C THR A 305 17.07 1.38 7.69
N LYS A 306 16.62 1.04 6.48
CA LYS A 306 16.44 1.97 5.36
C LYS A 306 15.34 2.99 5.67
N TYR A 307 14.24 2.54 6.26
CA TYR A 307 13.14 3.42 6.62
C TYR A 307 13.56 4.43 7.70
N CYS A 308 14.21 4.00 8.79
CA CYS A 308 14.70 4.96 9.78
C CYS A 308 15.73 5.93 9.18
N ALA A 309 16.62 5.48 8.28
CA ALA A 309 17.55 6.38 7.61
C ALA A 309 16.81 7.45 6.77
N LEU A 310 15.75 7.08 6.05
CA LEU A 310 14.92 8.05 5.31
C LEU A 310 14.21 9.02 6.26
N VAL A 311 13.62 8.53 7.36
CA VAL A 311 12.99 9.36 8.39
C VAL A 311 13.99 10.34 9.02
N GLU A 312 15.22 9.90 9.28
CA GLU A 312 16.27 10.75 9.87
C GLU A 312 16.78 11.85 8.92
N LEU A 313 16.59 11.69 7.61
CA LEU A 313 16.89 12.72 6.61
C LEU A 313 15.80 13.79 6.49
N GLU A 314 14.61 13.54 7.02
CA GLU A 314 13.50 14.49 6.93
C GLU A 314 13.77 15.75 7.77
N PRO A 315 13.38 16.95 7.29
CA PRO A 315 13.58 18.18 8.02
C PRO A 315 12.84 18.19 9.36
N GLN A 316 13.49 18.80 10.36
CA GLN A 316 12.92 18.93 11.70
C GLN A 316 11.97 20.12 11.83
N ASP A 317 11.95 21.06 10.87
CA ASP A 317 11.03 22.19 10.82
C ASP A 317 9.96 21.98 9.74
N THR A 318 8.93 22.84 9.72
CA THR A 318 7.79 22.76 8.79
C THR A 318 7.98 23.56 7.50
N VAL A 319 9.15 24.16 7.27
CA VAL A 319 9.41 25.11 6.16
C VAL A 319 10.28 24.46 5.09
N ALA A 320 11.27 23.68 5.50
CA ALA A 320 12.16 22.98 4.59
C ALA A 320 11.42 21.85 3.84
N ALA A 321 11.69 21.76 2.54
CA ALA A 321 11.15 20.72 1.69
C ALA A 321 11.76 19.35 2.03
N ALA A 322 10.95 18.29 1.89
CA ALA A 322 11.40 16.92 2.03
C ALA A 322 12.47 16.57 0.98
N PRO A 323 13.45 15.70 1.34
CA PRO A 323 14.47 15.22 0.42
C PRO A 323 13.86 14.55 -0.82
N ARG A 324 14.62 14.53 -1.92
CA ARG A 324 14.20 13.80 -3.12
C ARG A 324 14.22 12.30 -2.86
N LEU A 325 13.16 11.62 -3.27
CA LEU A 325 13.05 10.16 -3.29
C LEU A 325 13.14 9.69 -4.74
N ALA A 326 13.80 8.55 -4.97
CA ALA A 326 13.88 7.97 -6.30
C ALA A 326 12.51 7.42 -6.71
N ASN A 327 12.11 7.66 -7.96
CA ASN A 327 10.97 6.99 -8.56
C ASN A 327 11.43 5.61 -9.03
N ALA A 328 10.92 4.58 -8.38
CA ALA A 328 11.25 3.19 -8.63
C ALA A 328 9.98 2.34 -8.56
N ASP A 329 9.96 1.24 -9.29
CA ASP A 329 8.87 0.28 -9.22
C ASP A 329 8.97 -0.50 -7.90
N PHE A 330 7.83 -0.66 -7.22
CA PHE A 330 7.82 -1.24 -5.88
C PHE A 330 8.07 -2.75 -5.85
N ASP A 331 7.98 -3.45 -6.99
CA ASP A 331 8.18 -4.89 -7.02
C ASP A 331 9.63 -5.31 -7.26
N THR A 332 10.40 -4.57 -8.04
CA THR A 332 11.81 -4.89 -8.33
C THR A 332 12.78 -3.90 -7.68
N GLY A 333 12.30 -2.72 -7.31
CA GLY A 333 13.13 -1.65 -6.76
C GLY A 333 13.97 -0.92 -7.82
N HIS A 334 13.74 -1.20 -9.11
CA HIS A 334 14.46 -0.56 -10.20
C HIS A 334 13.85 0.79 -10.55
N GLN A 335 14.67 1.64 -11.17
CA GLN A 335 14.18 2.91 -11.68
C GLN A 335 13.17 2.68 -12.81
N THR A 336 11.96 3.23 -12.65
CA THR A 336 10.90 3.10 -13.64
C THR A 336 11.31 3.65 -15.01
N LYS A 337 11.24 2.80 -16.05
CA LYS A 337 11.54 3.15 -17.45
C LYS A 337 10.60 2.41 -18.40
N ALA A 338 10.29 3.02 -19.55
CA ALA A 338 9.49 2.36 -20.57
C ALA A 338 10.17 1.07 -21.07
N GLY A 339 9.40 -0.01 -21.14
CA GLY A 339 9.83 -1.35 -21.56
C GLY A 339 10.56 -2.15 -20.47
N GLU A 340 10.70 -1.62 -19.26
CA GLU A 340 11.44 -2.28 -18.17
C GLU A 340 10.52 -3.22 -17.35
N TYR A 341 9.36 -2.72 -16.94
CA TYR A 341 8.39 -3.46 -16.13
C TYR A 341 6.97 -3.28 -16.67
N ALA A 342 6.25 -4.39 -16.86
CA ALA A 342 4.96 -4.39 -17.56
C ALA A 342 3.90 -3.51 -16.87
N LEU A 343 3.73 -3.63 -15.55
CA LEU A 343 2.74 -2.80 -14.84
C LEU A 343 3.11 -1.31 -14.88
N ALA A 344 4.39 -0.96 -14.98
CA ALA A 344 4.78 0.44 -15.17
C ALA A 344 4.38 0.95 -16.56
N ASP A 345 4.60 0.16 -17.61
CA ASP A 345 4.19 0.50 -18.98
C ASP A 345 2.67 0.68 -19.08
N GLU A 346 1.90 -0.28 -18.58
CA GLU A 346 0.44 -0.23 -18.53
C GLU A 346 -0.04 1.03 -17.79
N THR A 347 0.54 1.31 -16.62
CA THR A 347 0.12 2.41 -15.76
C THR A 347 0.44 3.78 -16.38
N TYR A 348 1.61 3.95 -17.00
CA TYR A 348 1.92 5.20 -17.72
C TYR A 348 0.97 5.39 -18.91
N GLY A 349 0.64 4.31 -19.63
CA GLY A 349 -0.34 4.33 -20.71
C GLY A 349 -1.71 4.79 -20.21
N GLU A 350 -2.22 4.15 -19.16
CA GLU A 350 -3.53 4.48 -18.60
C GLU A 350 -3.58 5.89 -18.02
N TRP A 351 -2.51 6.34 -17.34
CA TRP A 351 -2.38 7.69 -16.83
C TRP A 351 -2.45 8.74 -17.95
N LEU A 352 -1.66 8.55 -19.02
CA LEU A 352 -1.64 9.45 -20.17
C LEU A 352 -3.01 9.51 -20.87
N ARG A 353 -3.65 8.36 -21.11
CA ARG A 353 -4.98 8.31 -21.72
C ARG A 353 -6.04 8.95 -20.82
N THR A 354 -5.94 8.80 -19.50
CA THR A 354 -6.84 9.43 -18.54
C THR A 354 -6.68 10.96 -18.55
N LEU A 355 -5.44 11.45 -18.55
CA LEU A 355 -5.16 12.88 -18.71
C LEU A 355 -5.71 13.42 -20.04
N ALA A 356 -5.56 12.69 -21.15
CA ALA A 356 -6.10 13.09 -22.44
C ALA A 356 -7.63 13.19 -22.45
N LYS A 357 -8.33 12.25 -21.79
CA LYS A 357 -9.80 12.31 -21.60
C LYS A 357 -10.23 13.55 -20.81
N GLU A 358 -9.43 13.94 -19.83
CA GLU A 358 -9.59 15.18 -19.05
C GLU A 358 -8.96 16.41 -19.75
N LYS A 359 -8.59 16.29 -21.03
CA LYS A 359 -8.03 17.36 -21.87
C LYS A 359 -6.77 18.00 -21.28
N PHE A 360 -6.01 17.24 -20.49
CA PHE A 360 -4.83 17.70 -19.77
C PHE A 360 -5.11 18.90 -18.84
N ASP A 361 -6.35 19.06 -18.38
CA ASP A 361 -6.71 20.17 -17.50
C ASP A 361 -5.93 20.11 -16.18
N GLY A 362 -5.33 21.25 -15.79
CA GLY A 362 -4.50 21.35 -14.59
C GLY A 362 -3.14 20.62 -14.67
N LEU A 363 -2.71 20.14 -15.83
CA LEU A 363 -1.40 19.52 -16.00
C LEU A 363 -0.28 20.56 -15.81
N SER A 364 0.68 20.23 -14.94
CA SER A 364 1.85 21.07 -14.66
C SER A 364 3.06 20.70 -15.51
N SER A 365 4.01 21.64 -15.63
CA SER A 365 5.28 21.40 -16.33
C SER A 365 6.06 20.16 -15.87
N PRO A 366 6.23 19.88 -14.56
CA PRO A 366 6.92 18.67 -14.10
C PRO A 366 6.21 17.36 -14.50
N GLN A 367 4.88 17.35 -14.53
CA GLN A 367 4.10 16.17 -14.91
C GLN A 367 4.25 15.89 -16.41
N LYS A 368 4.10 16.91 -17.25
CA LYS A 368 4.33 16.81 -18.70
C LYS A 368 5.74 16.29 -19.00
N GLN A 369 6.76 16.89 -18.39
CA GLN A 369 8.16 16.49 -18.60
C GLN A 369 8.42 15.04 -18.20
N ASN A 370 7.83 14.57 -17.10
CA ASN A 370 8.00 13.19 -16.66
C ASN A 370 7.38 12.19 -17.64
N ILE A 371 6.15 12.43 -18.12
CA ILE A 371 5.51 11.55 -19.11
C ILE A 371 6.32 11.53 -20.41
N LEU A 372 6.74 12.71 -20.91
CA LEU A 372 7.56 12.80 -22.12
C LEU A 372 8.91 12.09 -21.96
N ALA A 373 9.53 12.17 -20.78
CA ALA A 373 10.79 11.48 -20.48
C ALA A 373 10.62 9.96 -20.42
N PHE A 374 9.49 9.46 -19.90
CA PHE A 374 9.19 8.03 -19.87
C PHE A 374 9.11 7.43 -21.28
N TYR A 375 8.33 8.06 -22.17
CA TYR A 375 8.18 7.60 -23.57
C TYR A 375 9.40 7.93 -24.44
N GLY A 376 10.18 8.95 -24.08
CA GLY A 376 11.35 9.39 -24.81
C GLY A 376 11.06 9.88 -26.24
N THR A 377 12.13 10.05 -27.02
CA THR A 377 12.08 10.41 -28.44
C THR A 377 12.08 9.20 -29.36
N THR A 378 12.69 8.09 -28.92
CA THR A 378 12.74 6.82 -29.63
C THR A 378 11.72 5.88 -28.99
N PRO A 379 10.69 5.43 -29.74
CA PRO A 379 9.71 4.50 -29.20
C PRO A 379 10.39 3.23 -28.66
N LYS A 380 10.06 2.87 -27.44
CA LYS A 380 10.44 1.59 -26.84
C LYS A 380 9.24 0.68 -26.86
N GLU A 381 9.49 -0.59 -27.13
CA GLU A 381 8.46 -1.62 -27.05
C GLU A 381 8.07 -1.83 -25.58
N PRO A 382 6.79 -1.66 -25.20
CA PRO A 382 6.34 -1.96 -23.85
C PRO A 382 6.48 -3.45 -23.54
N LYS A 383 6.74 -3.77 -22.29
CA LYS A 383 6.80 -5.15 -21.79
C LYS A 383 5.42 -5.73 -21.56
N ASP A 384 4.45 -4.88 -21.19
CA ASP A 384 3.05 -5.26 -21.05
C ASP A 384 2.43 -5.67 -22.39
N GLU A 385 1.66 -6.76 -22.42
CA GLU A 385 1.09 -7.30 -23.66
C GLU A 385 -0.09 -6.47 -24.17
N ASP A 386 -0.91 -5.90 -23.28
CA ASP A 386 -2.06 -5.09 -23.69
C ASP A 386 -1.59 -3.77 -24.31
N GLU A 387 -0.53 -3.16 -23.79
CA GLU A 387 0.13 -1.99 -24.42
C GLU A 387 0.79 -2.33 -25.77
N LYS A 388 0.89 -3.61 -26.16
CA LYS A 388 1.30 -4.01 -27.52
C LYS A 388 0.16 -4.00 -28.53
N GLU A 389 -1.08 -4.02 -28.08
CA GLU A 389 -2.23 -4.02 -28.98
C GLU A 389 -2.30 -2.75 -29.84
N ALA A 390 -2.54 -2.93 -31.14
CA ALA A 390 -2.51 -1.83 -32.11
C ALA A 390 -3.47 -0.69 -31.75
N ALA A 391 -4.66 -1.01 -31.23
CA ALA A 391 -5.65 -0.03 -30.81
C ALA A 391 -5.16 0.80 -29.61
N LYS A 392 -4.64 0.13 -28.56
CA LYS A 392 -4.14 0.77 -27.34
C LYS A 392 -2.91 1.63 -27.64
N ARG A 393 -1.99 1.14 -28.49
CA ARG A 393 -0.84 1.90 -29.00
C ARG A 393 -1.25 3.18 -29.71
N LYS A 394 -2.25 3.07 -30.60
CA LYS A 394 -2.74 4.22 -31.35
C LYS A 394 -3.32 5.27 -30.39
N GLU A 395 -4.15 4.87 -29.42
CA GLU A 395 -4.71 5.78 -28.42
C GLU A 395 -3.61 6.47 -27.60
N THR A 396 -2.61 5.72 -27.13
CA THR A 396 -1.45 6.26 -26.40
C THR A 396 -0.64 7.24 -27.26
N GLN A 397 -0.42 6.93 -28.54
CA GLN A 397 0.34 7.80 -29.45
C GLN A 397 -0.40 9.09 -29.79
N GLU A 398 -1.73 9.02 -29.95
CA GLU A 398 -2.59 10.19 -30.11
C GLU A 398 -2.56 11.08 -28.86
N ALA A 399 -2.71 10.49 -27.68
CA ALA A 399 -2.60 11.20 -26.40
C ALA A 399 -1.22 11.83 -26.21
N LEU A 400 -0.13 11.14 -26.58
CA LEU A 400 1.24 11.68 -26.51
C LEU A 400 1.43 12.87 -27.45
N THR A 401 0.79 12.85 -28.63
CA THR A 401 0.83 13.95 -29.59
C THR A 401 0.08 15.17 -29.04
N GLN A 402 -1.10 14.97 -28.46
CA GLN A 402 -1.86 16.03 -27.79
C GLN A 402 -1.08 16.61 -26.60
N LEU A 403 -0.45 15.76 -25.79
CA LEU A 403 0.39 16.19 -24.66
C LEU A 403 1.53 17.10 -25.11
N ARG A 404 2.23 16.76 -26.20
CA ARG A 404 3.32 17.58 -26.76
C ARG A 404 2.82 18.98 -27.13
N ALA A 405 1.64 19.07 -27.74
CA ALA A 405 1.00 20.32 -28.15
C ALA A 405 0.34 21.10 -27.00
N THR A 406 0.17 20.50 -25.82
CA THR A 406 -0.49 21.15 -24.68
C THR A 406 0.44 22.15 -24.01
N ASP A 407 0.05 23.42 -23.94
CA ASP A 407 0.75 24.41 -23.12
C ASP A 407 0.42 24.18 -21.64
N VAL A 408 1.46 24.03 -20.83
CA VAL A 408 1.36 23.81 -19.38
C VAL A 408 1.58 25.12 -18.66
N LYS A 409 0.77 25.37 -17.63
CA LYS A 409 0.90 26.55 -16.76
C LYS A 409 2.06 26.44 -15.79
#